data_AF-A0A7J4M569-F1
#
_entry.id   AF-A0A7J4M569-F1
#
_cell.length_a   1.000
_cell.length_b   1.000
_cell.length_c   1.000
_cell.angle_alpha   90.00
_cell.angle_beta   90.00
_cell.angle_gamma   90.00
#
_symmetry.space_group_name_H-M   'P 1'
#
loop_
_entity.id
_entity.type
_entity.pdbx_description
1 polymer ?
#
loop_
_entity_poly.entity_id
_entity_poly.type
_entity_poly.pdbx_seq_one_letter_code
_entity_poly.pdbx_strand_id
1 'polypeptide(L)'
;LLSKGIDNSKVVGSASVLSVGRERTLEKESRSAQDIERMLMELSKEVVKELGKQGLWFKGVSVKARYSDFTERIKNRKLNNHTDSLDTLYGTAAQLMKELVGEKYVRKVGVRTYLLEKRAGQRKIL
;
A
#
# COMPACT_ATOMS: atom_id res chain seq x y z
N LEU A 1 25.77 8.94 11.82
CA LEU A 1 24.45 9.60 11.74
C LEU A 1 24.18 9.96 10.28
N LEU A 2 23.45 9.13 9.54
CA LEU A 2 23.15 9.41 8.12
C LEU A 2 21.64 9.44 7.91
N SER A 3 21.09 10.63 8.12
CA SER A 3 19.76 11.04 7.68
C SER A 3 19.95 12.17 6.67
N LYS A 4 20.16 11.82 5.40
CA LYS A 4 20.04 12.75 4.26
C LYS A 4 19.42 11.97 3.11
N GLY A 5 18.10 12.10 2.99
CA GLY A 5 17.34 11.66 1.82
C GLY A 5 17.73 12.50 0.62
N ILE A 6 18.81 12.10 -0.05
CA ILE A 6 19.16 12.54 -1.39
C ILE A 6 19.17 11.27 -2.23
N ASP A 7 18.03 10.97 -2.84
CA ASP A 7 17.96 9.99 -3.90
C ASP A 7 18.33 10.70 -5.20
N ASN A 8 19.57 10.53 -5.64
CA ASN A 8 20.09 11.08 -6.91
C ASN A 8 19.82 10.12 -8.09
N SER A 9 18.63 9.53 -8.18
CA SER A 9 18.29 8.69 -9.33
C SER A 9 17.92 9.56 -10.53
N LYS A 10 18.74 9.47 -11.59
CA LYS A 10 18.49 10.06 -12.91
C LYS A 10 17.07 9.73 -13.37
N VAL A 11 16.29 10.77 -13.66
CA VAL A 11 14.96 10.67 -14.27
C VAL A 11 15.13 10.13 -15.69
N VAL A 12 15.05 8.80 -15.84
CA VAL A 12 14.92 8.14 -17.13
C VAL A 12 13.44 8.10 -17.48
N GLY A 13 13.05 8.88 -18.49
CA GLY A 13 11.69 8.91 -19.00
C GLY A 13 11.21 7.51 -19.43
N SER A 14 10.00 7.15 -19.00
CA SER A 14 9.28 5.88 -19.24
C SER A 14 9.47 4.72 -18.25
N ALA A 15 9.81 4.98 -16.98
CA ALA A 15 9.66 3.96 -15.94
C ALA A 15 8.18 3.57 -15.80
N SER A 16 7.83 2.33 -16.16
CA SER A 16 6.50 1.76 -15.90
C SER A 16 6.30 1.65 -14.39
N VAL A 17 5.19 2.18 -13.88
CA VAL A 17 4.87 2.14 -12.45
C VAL A 17 4.67 0.68 -12.02
N LEU A 18 5.61 0.15 -11.23
CA LEU A 18 5.58 -1.25 -10.78
C LEU A 18 4.63 -1.47 -9.60
N SER A 19 4.31 -0.40 -8.86
CA SER A 19 3.47 -0.45 -7.67
C SER A 19 3.00 0.94 -7.26
N VAL A 20 1.87 1.01 -6.57
CA VAL A 20 1.37 2.24 -5.93
C VAL A 20 1.11 1.94 -4.45
N GLY A 21 1.57 2.78 -3.53
CA GLY A 21 1.39 2.52 -2.10
C GLY A 21 1.51 3.76 -1.23
N ARG A 22 1.00 3.65 -0.01
CA ARG A 22 1.06 4.68 1.03
C ARG A 22 1.41 4.03 2.36
N GLU A 23 2.15 4.74 3.20
CA GLU A 23 2.42 4.34 4.58
C GLU A 23 2.30 5.54 5.51
N ARG A 24 1.82 5.31 6.74
CA ARG A 24 1.71 6.32 7.79
C ARG A 24 2.12 5.77 9.14
N THR A 25 2.79 6.62 9.91
CA THR A 25 3.07 6.40 11.33
C THR A 25 1.81 6.72 12.12
N LEU A 26 1.45 5.87 13.08
CA LEU A 26 0.34 6.11 14.00
C LEU A 26 0.75 7.18 15.03
N GLU A 27 -0.19 8.04 15.43
CA GLU A 27 0.05 9.08 16.44
C GLU A 27 0.50 8.49 17.77
N LYS A 28 -0.14 7.38 18.16
CA LYS A 28 0.28 6.50 19.24
C LYS A 28 0.39 5.09 18.69
N GLU A 29 1.46 4.39 19.04
CA GLU A 29 1.56 2.98 18.71
C GLU A 29 0.36 2.22 19.27
N SER A 30 -0.27 1.39 18.44
CA SER A 30 -1.55 0.79 18.75
C SER A 30 -1.52 -0.70 18.42
N ARG A 31 -2.25 -1.46 19.24
CA ARG A 31 -2.66 -2.84 18.95
C ARG A 31 -4.17 -2.94 18.75
N SER A 32 -4.87 -1.79 18.79
CA SER A 32 -6.31 -1.74 18.58
C SER A 32 -6.60 -2.06 17.12
N ALA A 33 -7.33 -3.14 16.89
CA ALA A 33 -7.79 -3.51 15.56
C ALA A 33 -8.54 -2.34 14.90
N GLN A 34 -9.32 -1.58 15.68
CA GLN A 34 -10.12 -0.47 15.18
C GLN A 34 -9.25 0.69 14.66
N ASP A 35 -8.18 1.06 15.39
CA ASP A 35 -7.27 2.14 14.96
C ASP A 35 -6.52 1.74 13.68
N ILE A 36 -6.06 0.49 13.65
CA ILE A 36 -5.32 -0.06 12.52
C ILE A 36 -6.23 -0.18 11.29
N GLU A 37 -7.45 -0.68 11.46
CA GLU A 37 -8.45 -0.79 10.38
C GLU A 37 -8.83 0.58 9.82
N ARG A 38 -9.02 1.59 10.67
CA ARG A 38 -9.26 2.98 10.24
C ARG A 38 -8.11 3.49 9.37
N MET A 39 -6.88 3.32 9.82
CA MET A 39 -5.68 3.71 9.07
C MET A 39 -5.57 2.95 7.73
N LEU A 40 -5.86 1.64 7.72
CA LEU A 40 -5.86 0.85 6.50
C LEU A 40 -6.90 1.34 5.48
N MET A 41 -8.10 1.70 5.94
CA MET A 41 -9.15 2.26 5.08
C MET A 41 -8.70 3.59 4.45
N GLU A 42 -8.11 4.48 5.24
CA GLU A 42 -7.59 5.77 4.76
C GLU A 42 -6.50 5.57 3.70
N LEU A 43 -5.50 4.73 3.99
CA LEU A 43 -4.43 4.42 3.03
C LEU A 43 -4.98 3.77 1.75
N SER A 44 -5.96 2.86 1.87
CA SER A 44 -6.58 2.20 0.72
C SER A 44 -7.31 3.20 -0.19
N LYS A 45 -8.03 4.17 0.39
CA LYS A 45 -8.67 5.26 -0.36
C LYS A 45 -7.64 6.09 -1.13
N GLU A 46 -6.54 6.47 -0.48
CA GLU A 46 -5.46 7.23 -1.11
C GLU A 46 -4.82 6.44 -2.27
N VAL A 47 -4.58 5.14 -2.10
CA VAL A 47 -3.99 4.27 -3.12
C VAL A 47 -4.93 4.09 -4.31
N VAL A 48 -6.22 3.82 -4.09
CA VAL A 48 -7.19 3.67 -5.19
C VAL A 48 -7.39 4.99 -5.94
N LYS A 49 -7.43 6.12 -5.24
CA LYS A 49 -7.48 7.44 -5.87
C LYS A 49 -6.28 7.66 -6.80
N GLU A 50 -5.09 7.25 -6.38
CA GLU A 50 -3.88 7.37 -7.19
C GLU A 50 -3.88 6.41 -8.39
N LEU A 51 -4.29 5.16 -8.20
CA LEU A 51 -4.48 4.19 -9.30
C LEU A 51 -5.48 4.70 -10.34
N GLY A 52 -6.58 5.32 -9.89
CA GLY A 52 -7.60 5.92 -10.76
C GLY A 52 -7.03 7.03 -11.64
N LYS A 53 -6.25 7.96 -11.06
CA LYS A 53 -5.57 9.04 -11.83
C LYS A 53 -4.64 8.48 -12.89
N GLN A 54 -3.97 7.37 -12.59
CA GLN A 54 -3.02 6.74 -13.50
C GLN A 54 -3.67 5.75 -14.47
N GLY A 55 -4.98 5.52 -14.38
CA GLY A 55 -5.69 4.53 -15.19
C GLY A 55 -5.15 3.12 -15.02
N LEU A 56 -4.86 2.73 -13.78
CA LEU A 56 -4.28 1.43 -13.43
C LEU A 56 -5.30 0.53 -12.72
N TRP A 57 -5.15 -0.76 -12.95
CA TRP A 57 -5.68 -1.87 -12.15
C TRP A 57 -4.54 -2.56 -11.41
N PHE A 58 -4.85 -3.27 -10.33
CA PHE A 58 -3.90 -4.07 -9.57
C PHE A 58 -4.37 -5.52 -9.42
N LYS A 59 -3.41 -6.44 -9.28
CA LYS A 59 -3.68 -7.85 -8.95
C LYS A 59 -2.96 -8.32 -7.68
N GLY A 60 -2.04 -7.53 -7.16
CA GLY A 60 -1.32 -7.81 -5.92
C GLY A 60 -1.61 -6.77 -4.85
N VAL A 61 -1.81 -7.22 -3.61
CA VAL A 61 -1.94 -6.39 -2.41
C VAL A 61 -0.84 -6.74 -1.42
N SER A 62 -0.17 -5.75 -0.88
CA SER A 62 0.88 -5.88 0.12
C SER A 62 0.61 -4.97 1.30
N VAL A 63 0.81 -5.50 2.51
CA VAL A 63 0.65 -4.78 3.77
C VAL A 63 1.93 -4.86 4.56
N LYS A 64 2.30 -3.73 5.17
CA LYS A 64 3.46 -3.61 6.07
C LYS A 64 2.97 -3.22 7.46
N ALA A 65 3.51 -3.89 8.48
CA ALA A 65 3.45 -3.46 9.88
C ALA A 65 4.88 -3.24 10.38
N ARG A 66 5.18 -2.04 10.87
CA ARG A 66 6.39 -1.76 11.66
C ARG A 66 5.98 -1.64 13.12
N TYR A 67 6.68 -2.33 14.00
CA TYR A 67 6.38 -2.37 15.43
C TYR A 67 7.19 -1.34 16.22
N SER A 68 6.89 -1.22 17.51
CA SER A 68 7.57 -0.31 18.47
C SER A 68 9.07 -0.56 18.60
N ASP A 69 9.50 -1.81 18.47
CA ASP A 69 10.90 -2.26 18.44
C ASP A 69 11.59 -2.06 17.08
N PHE A 70 10.93 -1.31 16.17
CA PHE A 70 11.37 -1.04 14.80
C PHE A 70 11.49 -2.28 13.90
N THR A 71 11.08 -3.46 14.36
CA THR A 71 10.99 -4.62 13.48
C THR A 71 9.86 -4.41 12.46
N GLU A 72 10.04 -4.95 11.26
CA GLU A 72 9.05 -4.86 10.19
C GLU A 72 8.61 -6.25 9.74
N ARG A 73 7.33 -6.37 9.46
CA ARG A 73 6.77 -7.53 8.78
C ARG A 73 5.92 -7.09 7.60
N ILE A 74 6.03 -7.84 6.51
CA ILE A 74 5.30 -7.60 5.28
C ILE A 74 4.56 -8.88 4.90
N LYS A 75 3.31 -8.73 4.52
CA LYS A 75 2.49 -9.78 3.93
C LYS A 75 2.01 -9.35 2.56
N ASN A 76 1.83 -10.30 1.66
CA ASN A 76 1.36 -10.05 0.31
C ASN A 76 0.34 -11.11 -0.10
N ARG A 77 -0.55 -10.73 -1.01
CA ARG A 77 -1.54 -11.62 -1.60
C ARG A 77 -1.79 -11.24 -3.04
N LYS A 78 -1.78 -12.24 -3.92
CA LYS A 78 -2.22 -12.12 -5.31
C LYS A 78 -3.70 -12.45 -5.39
N LEU A 79 -4.44 -11.64 -6.13
CA LEU A 79 -5.87 -11.81 -6.42
C LEU A 79 -6.05 -12.62 -7.71
N ASN A 80 -7.25 -13.15 -7.92
CA ASN A 80 -7.58 -13.92 -9.12
C ASN A 80 -7.61 -13.05 -10.37
N ASN A 81 -8.20 -11.85 -10.27
CA ASN A 81 -8.40 -10.90 -11.36
C ASN A 81 -7.79 -9.53 -11.03
N HIS A 82 -7.44 -8.76 -12.07
CA HIS A 82 -7.11 -7.35 -11.93
C HIS A 82 -8.36 -6.56 -11.49
N THR A 83 -8.19 -5.59 -10.60
CA THR A 83 -9.27 -4.75 -10.08
C THR A 83 -8.74 -3.37 -9.68
N ASP A 84 -9.63 -2.41 -9.48
CA ASP A 84 -9.39 -1.12 -8.83
C ASP A 84 -10.31 -0.89 -7.63
N SER A 85 -11.00 -1.93 -7.17
CA SER A 85 -11.99 -1.84 -6.10
C SER A 85 -11.34 -1.48 -4.76
N LEU A 86 -11.86 -0.41 -4.13
CA LEU A 86 -11.53 -0.03 -2.76
C LEU A 86 -11.85 -1.14 -1.78
N ASP A 87 -13.03 -1.77 -1.90
CA ASP A 87 -13.46 -2.81 -0.98
C ASP A 87 -12.56 -4.04 -1.07
N THR A 88 -12.14 -4.40 -2.29
CA THR A 88 -11.19 -5.51 -2.49
C THR A 88 -9.82 -5.17 -1.90
N LEU A 89 -9.32 -3.95 -2.10
CA LEU A 89 -8.03 -3.52 -1.55
C LEU A 89 -8.08 -3.52 -0.02
N TYR A 90 -9.04 -2.83 0.57
CA TYR A 90 -9.20 -2.72 2.01
C TYR A 90 -9.46 -4.08 2.65
N GLY A 91 -10.41 -4.87 2.14
CA GLY A 91 -10.74 -6.18 2.69
C GLY A 91 -9.54 -7.13 2.66
N THR A 92 -8.78 -7.14 1.57
CA THR A 92 -7.54 -7.95 1.48
C THR A 92 -6.48 -7.42 2.44
N ALA A 93 -6.30 -6.10 2.52
CA ALA A 93 -5.31 -5.50 3.40
C ALA A 93 -5.62 -5.74 4.89
N ALA A 94 -6.89 -5.64 5.29
CA ALA A 94 -7.34 -5.93 6.65
C ALA A 94 -7.10 -7.39 7.03
N GLN A 95 -7.41 -8.33 6.13
CA GLN A 95 -7.12 -9.75 6.34
C GLN A 95 -5.61 -10.01 6.53
N LEU A 96 -4.76 -9.44 5.67
CA LEU A 96 -3.31 -9.58 5.79
C LEU A 96 -2.76 -8.90 7.05
N MET A 97 -3.32 -7.75 7.44
CA MET A 97 -2.91 -7.06 8.66
C MET A 97 -3.29 -7.85 9.90
N LYS A 98 -4.46 -8.50 9.92
CA LYS A 98 -4.86 -9.38 11.03
C LYS A 98 -3.87 -10.52 11.26
N GLU A 99 -3.21 -11.02 10.20
CA GLU A 99 -2.14 -12.01 10.32
C GLU A 99 -0.81 -11.43 10.86
N LEU A 100 -0.63 -10.10 10.77
CA LEU A 100 0.57 -9.40 11.25
C LEU A 100 0.40 -8.87 12.67
N VAL A 101 -0.80 -8.42 13.04
CA VAL A 101 -1.11 -7.92 14.37
C VAL A 101 -1.09 -9.09 15.35
N GLY A 102 -0.14 -9.03 16.28
CA GLY A 102 0.00 -9.95 17.41
C GLY A 102 0.11 -9.18 18.70
N GLU A 103 0.99 -9.61 19.61
CA GLU A 103 1.16 -8.95 20.92
C GLU A 103 1.90 -7.61 20.84
N LYS A 104 2.66 -7.37 19.76
CA LYS A 104 3.48 -6.16 19.60
C LYS A 104 2.65 -4.97 19.13
N TYR A 105 2.92 -3.80 19.71
CA TYR A 105 2.35 -2.54 19.27
C TYR A 105 2.82 -2.19 17.85
N VAL A 106 1.86 -1.85 16.98
CA VAL A 106 2.14 -1.36 15.64
C VAL A 106 2.37 0.15 15.70
N ARG A 107 3.46 0.61 15.09
CA ARG A 107 3.86 2.02 15.04
C ARG A 107 3.64 2.63 13.66
N LYS A 108 3.75 1.84 12.59
CA LYS A 108 3.51 2.29 11.22
C LYS A 108 2.82 1.20 10.41
N VAL A 109 1.89 1.63 9.58
CA VAL A 109 1.10 0.78 8.68
C VAL A 109 1.34 1.23 7.24
N GLY A 110 1.43 0.27 6.32
CA GLY A 110 1.51 0.54 4.89
C GLY A 110 0.59 -0.36 4.07
N VAL A 111 0.02 0.20 3.01
CA VAL A 111 -0.76 -0.51 1.98
C VAL A 111 -0.13 -0.23 0.62
N ARG A 112 0.12 -1.27 -0.15
CA ARG A 112 0.72 -1.19 -1.48
C ARG A 112 0.05 -2.15 -2.45
N THR A 113 -0.19 -1.70 -3.66
CA THR A 113 -0.63 -2.53 -4.79
C THR A 113 0.52 -2.81 -5.73
N TYR A 114 0.53 -3.99 -6.35
CA TYR A 114 1.54 -4.43 -7.32
C TYR A 114 0.89 -5.32 -8.39
N LEU A 115 1.65 -5.75 -9.39
CA LEU A 115 1.12 -6.36 -10.62
C LEU A 115 0.08 -5.43 -11.24
N LEU A 116 0.56 -4.26 -11.69
CA LEU A 116 -0.29 -3.21 -12.22
C LEU A 116 -0.49 -3.40 -13.73
N GLU A 117 -1.71 -3.13 -14.18
CA GLU A 117 -2.09 -3.17 -15.59
C GLU A 117 -2.82 -1.89 -15.98
N LYS A 118 -2.63 -1.40 -17.20
CA LYS A 118 -3.38 -0.26 -17.72
C LYS A 118 -4.82 -0.67 -18.01
N ARG A 119 -5.77 0.20 -17.70
CA ARG A 119 -7.17 0.00 -18.09
C ARG A 119 -7.27 0.01 -19.62
N ALA A 120 -7.75 -1.08 -20.20
CA ALA A 120 -8.03 -1.13 -21.63
C ALA A 120 -9.00 0.00 -22.00
N GLY A 121 -8.57 0.93 -22.86
CA GLY A 121 -9.35 2.11 -23.26
C GLY A 121 -8.65 3.45 -23.03
N GLN A 122 -7.58 3.52 -22.24
CA GLN A 122 -6.79 4.75 -22.11
C GLN A 122 -5.80 4.86 -23.29
N ARG A 123 -6.31 5.11 -24.50
CA ARG A 123 -5.47 5.59 -25.60
C ARG A 123 -4.89 6.94 -25.17
N LYS A 124 -3.56 7.01 -25.08
CA LYS A 124 -2.81 8.26 -25.04
C LYS A 124 -3.20 9.00 -26.32
N ILE A 125 -4.11 9.97 -26.22
CA ILE A 125 -4.26 10.96 -27.29
C ILE A 125 -3.00 11.82 -27.14
N LEU A 126 -2.10 11.66 -28.11
CA LEU A 126 -0.91 12.49 -28.27
C LEU A 126 -1.32 13.93 -28.60
#